data_AF-S2YPR7-F1
#
_entry.id   AF-S2YPR7-F1
#
_cell.length_a   1.000
_cell.length_b   1.000
_cell.length_c   1.000
_cell.angle_alpha   90.00
_cell.angle_beta   90.00
_cell.angle_gamma   90.00
#
_symmetry.space_group_name_H-M   'P 1'
#
loop_
_entity.id
_entity.type
_entity.pdbx_description
1 polymer ?
#
loop_
_entity_poly.entity_id
_entity_poly.type
_entity_poly.pdbx_seq_one_letter_code
_entity_poly.pdbx_strand_id
1 'polypeptide(L)'
;MMIEDPAGGRMPYAALAPVGVTPWTSHAEMQDVSFELQGRGLMSPRTQQAWNELRSTRRRLLIDLLMYDIGEFGAEAEEAVSSGVGVPPVWAGRLLDELIRFDR
;
A
#
# COMPACT_ATOMS: atom_id res chain seq x y z
N MET A 1 1.97 -18.74 -3.41
CA MET A 1 0.54 -18.40 -3.51
C MET A 1 0.46 -16.88 -3.58
N MET A 2 -0.09 -16.30 -4.64
CA MET A 2 -0.39 -14.86 -4.65
C MET A 2 -1.69 -14.67 -3.87
N ILE A 3 -1.69 -13.73 -2.92
CA ILE A 3 -2.90 -13.28 -2.25
C ILE A 3 -3.50 -12.20 -3.15
N GLU A 4 -4.65 -12.47 -3.76
CA GLU A 4 -5.44 -11.47 -4.48
C GLU A 4 -6.60 -10.97 -3.60
N ASP A 5 -6.87 -9.67 -3.71
CA ASP A 5 -7.86 -8.95 -2.90
C ASP A 5 -9.31 -9.18 -3.40
N PRO A 6 -10.25 -9.61 -2.54
CA PRO A 6 -11.66 -9.78 -2.91
C PRO A 6 -12.39 -8.48 -3.28
N ALA A 7 -11.84 -7.28 -3.02
CA ALA A 7 -12.44 -6.00 -3.39
C ALA A 7 -12.23 -5.59 -4.87
N GLY A 8 -11.52 -6.40 -5.67
CA GLY A 8 -11.38 -6.20 -7.13
C GLY A 8 -10.42 -5.08 -7.56
N GLY A 9 -9.82 -4.37 -6.60
CA GLY A 9 -8.85 -3.30 -6.84
C GLY A 9 -7.42 -3.82 -6.94
N ARG A 10 -7.05 -4.52 -8.03
CA ARG A 10 -5.67 -4.97 -8.31
C ARG A 10 -4.63 -3.92 -7.86
N MET A 11 -3.88 -4.28 -6.80
CA MET A 11 -3.02 -3.39 -6.00
C MET A 11 -2.16 -2.42 -6.82
N PRO A 12 -1.87 -1.19 -6.33
CA PRO A 12 -1.10 -0.18 -7.07
C PRO A 12 0.24 -0.69 -7.59
N TYR A 13 0.95 -1.51 -6.80
CA TYR A 13 2.19 -2.18 -7.23
C TYR A 13 1.99 -3.08 -8.45
N ALA A 14 0.89 -3.83 -8.54
CA ALA A 14 0.60 -4.70 -9.68
C ALA A 14 0.33 -3.91 -10.98
N ALA A 15 -0.16 -2.67 -10.88
CA ALA A 15 -0.30 -1.78 -12.03
C ALA A 15 1.05 -1.25 -12.54
N LEU A 16 2.07 -1.15 -11.68
CA LEU A 16 3.40 -0.62 -12.00
C LEU A 16 4.49 -1.71 -12.15
N ALA A 17 4.17 -2.97 -11.87
CA ALA A 17 5.08 -4.10 -12.04
C ALA A 17 5.76 -4.18 -13.44
N PRO A 18 5.13 -3.81 -14.58
CA PRO A 18 5.80 -3.79 -15.89
C PRO A 18 6.98 -2.80 -16.01
N VAL A 19 7.10 -1.82 -15.10
CA VAL A 19 8.25 -0.91 -15.00
C VAL A 19 9.16 -1.26 -13.80
N GLY A 20 9.03 -2.46 -13.23
CA GLY A 20 9.91 -2.97 -12.16
C GLY A 20 9.59 -2.44 -10.77
N VAL A 21 8.47 -1.73 -10.59
CA VAL A 21 8.07 -1.17 -9.30
C VAL A 21 7.59 -2.27 -8.35
N THR A 22 8.14 -2.25 -7.13
CA THR A 22 7.85 -3.20 -6.05
C THR A 22 7.74 -2.45 -4.71
N PRO A 23 7.27 -3.09 -3.62
CA PRO A 23 7.30 -2.49 -2.29
C PRO A 23 8.69 -2.03 -1.83
N TRP A 24 9.77 -2.58 -2.39
CA TRP A 24 11.15 -2.21 -2.07
C TRP A 24 11.73 -1.07 -2.90
N THR A 25 11.05 -0.62 -3.97
CA THR A 25 11.47 0.55 -4.76
C THR A 25 11.60 1.78 -3.85
N SER A 26 12.71 2.50 -3.86
CA SER A 26 12.89 3.64 -2.97
C SER A 26 11.87 4.76 -3.24
N HIS A 27 11.69 5.67 -2.29
CA HIS A 27 10.81 6.82 -2.51
C HIS A 27 11.34 7.76 -3.61
N ALA A 28 12.67 7.87 -3.76
CA ALA A 28 13.30 8.66 -4.82
C ALA A 28 12.97 8.07 -6.20
N GLU A 29 13.27 6.78 -6.41
CA GLU A 29 12.96 6.08 -7.68
C GLU A 29 11.46 6.14 -8.02
N MET A 30 10.57 6.09 -7.02
CA MET A 30 9.12 6.19 -7.21
C MET A 30 8.67 7.52 -7.84
N GLN A 31 9.40 8.63 -7.66
CA GLN A 31 9.07 9.89 -8.35
C GLN A 31 9.31 9.77 -9.85
N ASP A 32 10.42 9.14 -10.24
CA ASP A 32 10.88 9.02 -11.63
C ASP A 32 10.10 7.98 -12.46
N VAL A 33 9.35 7.08 -11.81
CA VAL A 33 8.46 6.08 -12.45
C VAL A 33 7.53 6.70 -13.51
N SER A 34 7.11 7.95 -13.32
CA SER A 34 6.28 8.65 -14.32
C SER A 34 6.97 8.88 -15.66
N PHE A 35 8.30 9.02 -15.68
CA PHE A 35 9.09 9.15 -16.91
C PHE A 35 9.29 7.79 -17.58
N GLU A 36 9.56 6.73 -16.81
CA GLU A 36 9.63 5.35 -17.33
C GLU A 36 8.31 4.89 -17.96
N LEU A 37 7.17 5.21 -17.33
CA LEU A 37 5.84 4.95 -17.90
C LEU A 37 5.62 5.69 -19.22
N GLN A 38 6.06 6.94 -19.32
CA GLN A 38 5.95 7.73 -20.56
C GLN A 38 6.89 7.19 -21.66
N GLY A 39 8.16 6.98 -21.34
CA GLY A 39 9.18 6.51 -22.29
C GLY A 39 8.89 5.12 -22.87
N ARG A 40 8.15 4.27 -22.15
CA ARG A 40 7.70 2.95 -22.61
C ARG A 40 6.28 2.93 -23.19
N GLY A 41 5.59 4.07 -23.26
CA GLY A 41 4.19 4.14 -23.75
C GLY A 41 3.16 3.46 -22.84
N LEU A 42 3.49 3.28 -21.56
CA LEU A 42 2.66 2.60 -20.54
C LEU A 42 1.86 3.58 -19.66
N MET A 43 1.93 4.89 -19.92
CA MET A 43 1.17 5.91 -19.20
C MET A 43 -0.31 5.88 -19.61
N SER A 44 -1.12 5.22 -18.79
CA SER A 44 -2.57 5.10 -18.89
C SER A 44 -3.22 5.73 -17.64
N PRO A 45 -4.52 6.05 -17.64
CA PRO A 45 -5.20 6.55 -16.44
C PRO A 45 -5.01 5.65 -15.22
N ARG A 46 -4.99 4.32 -15.44
CA ARG A 46 -4.77 3.30 -14.40
C ARG A 46 -3.36 3.38 -13.79
N THR A 47 -2.32 3.44 -14.63
CA THR A 47 -0.92 3.50 -14.16
C THR A 47 -0.60 4.88 -13.57
N GLN A 48 -1.20 5.94 -14.10
CA GLN A 48 -1.11 7.29 -13.54
C GLN A 48 -1.77 7.38 -12.16
N GLN A 49 -2.92 6.74 -11.95
CA GLN A 49 -3.55 6.65 -10.62
C GLN A 49 -2.67 5.89 -9.64
N ALA A 50 -2.19 4.69 -10.01
CA ALA A 50 -1.30 3.90 -9.15
C ALA A 50 -0.01 4.65 -8.77
N TRP A 51 0.58 5.39 -9.70
CA TRP A 51 1.71 6.27 -9.41
C TRP A 51 1.34 7.43 -8.47
N ASN A 52 0.18 8.08 -8.66
CA ASN A 52 -0.30 9.13 -7.73
C ASN A 52 -0.61 8.61 -6.31
N GLU A 53 -0.91 7.32 -6.16
CA GLU A 53 -1.10 6.67 -4.88
C GLU A 53 0.25 6.33 -4.23
N LEU A 54 1.21 5.79 -4.99
CA LEU A 54 2.51 5.35 -4.45
C LEU A 54 3.58 6.45 -4.32
N ARG A 55 3.49 7.55 -5.08
CA ARG A 55 4.45 8.67 -5.00
C ARG A 55 4.32 9.56 -3.75
N SER A 56 3.24 9.39 -2.98
CA SER A 56 3.09 10.01 -1.66
C SER A 56 3.54 9.01 -0.61
N THR A 57 4.58 9.35 0.17
CA THR A 57 5.11 8.49 1.25
C THR A 57 3.99 8.03 2.19
N ARG A 58 3.10 8.95 2.57
CA ARG A 58 1.97 8.69 3.45
C ARG A 58 0.99 7.67 2.85
N ARG A 59 0.51 7.89 1.62
CA ARG A 59 -0.44 6.96 0.97
C ARG A 59 0.20 5.60 0.73
N ARG A 60 1.47 5.60 0.33
CA ARG A 60 2.26 4.39 0.15
C ARG A 60 2.39 3.59 1.44
N LEU A 61 2.72 4.22 2.58
CA LEU A 61 2.76 3.55 3.88
C LEU A 61 1.41 2.92 4.28
N LEU A 62 0.28 3.54 3.91
CA LEU A 62 -1.04 2.95 4.13
C LEU A 62 -1.31 1.75 3.21
N ILE A 63 -0.89 1.81 1.94
CA ILE A 63 -0.97 0.69 1.00
C ILE A 63 -0.08 -0.47 1.46
N ASP A 64 1.14 -0.16 1.90
CA ASP A 64 2.09 -1.13 2.44
C ASP A 64 1.54 -1.79 3.71
N LEU A 65 0.92 -1.02 4.62
CA LEU A 65 0.25 -1.55 5.81
C LEU A 65 -0.89 -2.52 5.44
N LEU A 66 -1.69 -2.20 4.42
CA LEU A 66 -2.77 -3.05 3.91
C LEU A 66 -2.27 -4.30 3.15
N MET A 67 -0.99 -4.35 2.76
CA MET A 67 -0.38 -5.57 2.20
C MET A 67 0.02 -6.59 3.26
N TYR A 68 0.18 -6.18 4.52
CA TYR A 68 0.43 -7.11 5.61
C TYR A 68 -0.90 -7.66 6.11
N ASP A 69 -1.05 -8.99 6.04
CA ASP A 69 -2.04 -9.70 6.85
C ASP A 69 -1.58 -9.66 8.31
N ILE A 70 -1.85 -8.53 8.96
CA ILE A 70 -1.71 -8.37 10.41
C ILE A 70 -2.89 -9.13 11.01
N GLY A 71 -2.75 -10.46 11.06
CA GLY A 71 -3.74 -11.35 11.62
C GLY A 71 -4.24 -10.83 12.95
N GLU A 72 -5.55 -10.92 13.16
CA GLU A 72 -6.23 -10.41 14.34
C GLU A 72 -5.46 -10.84 15.59
N PHE A 73 -5.02 -9.89 16.43
CA PHE A 73 -4.29 -10.13 17.68
C PHE A 73 -5.21 -10.80 18.71
N GLY A 74 -5.63 -12.04 18.41
CA GLY A 74 -6.01 -13.05 19.38
C GLY A 74 -4.94 -13.12 20.44
N ALA A 75 -5.34 -13.57 21.61
CA ALA A 75 -4.96 -12.90 22.84
C ALA A 75 -3.45 -12.82 23.19
N GLU A 76 -2.48 -13.30 22.38
CA GLU A 76 -1.03 -12.93 22.39
C GLU A 76 -0.85 -11.54 21.80
N ALA A 77 -1.15 -10.61 22.68
CA ALA A 77 -0.05 -10.12 23.49
C ALA A 77 -0.09 -10.59 24.98
N GLU A 78 -0.90 -11.61 25.31
CA GLU A 78 -0.80 -12.67 26.36
C GLU A 78 -0.95 -14.18 25.85
N GLU A 79 -1.96 -14.66 25.03
CA GLU A 79 -2.01 -15.98 24.26
C GLU A 79 -2.74 -16.03 22.84
N ALA A 80 -2.09 -16.44 21.73
CA ALA A 80 -2.01 -15.76 20.38
C ALA A 80 -3.12 -15.73 19.28
N VAL A 81 -3.01 -14.71 18.43
CA VAL A 81 -3.56 -14.44 17.06
C VAL A 81 -4.66 -15.39 16.54
N SER A 82 -5.93 -14.96 16.53
CA SER A 82 -7.08 -15.84 16.20
C SER A 82 -8.37 -15.13 15.70
N SER A 83 -8.29 -14.55 14.49
CA SER A 83 -9.32 -14.54 13.42
C SER A 83 -10.81 -14.21 13.69
N GLY A 84 -11.33 -13.11 13.12
CA GLY A 84 -12.79 -12.88 13.11
C GLY A 84 -13.38 -11.55 12.58
N VAL A 85 -12.80 -10.86 11.59
CA VAL A 85 -13.35 -9.59 11.01
C VAL A 85 -13.53 -8.50 12.09
N GLY A 86 -12.52 -8.35 12.96
CA GLY A 86 -12.50 -7.38 14.05
C GLY A 86 -12.28 -5.92 13.62
N VAL A 87 -12.87 -5.00 14.41
CA VAL A 87 -12.66 -3.54 14.34
C VAL A 87 -11.15 -3.21 14.41
N PRO A 88 -10.63 -2.27 13.59
CA PRO A 88 -9.21 -1.94 13.60
C PRO A 88 -8.76 -1.48 15.00
N PRO A 89 -7.55 -1.89 15.46
CA PRO A 89 -7.11 -1.64 16.82
C PRO A 89 -6.99 -0.13 17.09
N VAL A 90 -7.20 0.28 18.35
CA VAL A 90 -7.28 1.70 18.75
C VAL A 90 -6.04 2.51 18.37
N TRP A 91 -4.87 1.87 18.30
CA TRP A 91 -3.64 2.51 17.82
C TRP A 91 -3.60 2.73 16.31
N ALA A 92 -4.28 1.91 15.49
CA ALA A 92 -4.31 2.09 14.03
C ALA A 92 -5.08 3.37 13.65
N GLY A 93 -6.15 3.69 14.38
CA GLY A 93 -6.82 4.99 14.26
C GLY A 93 -5.89 6.17 14.57
N ARG A 94 -5.08 6.06 15.64
CA ARG A 94 -4.09 7.10 15.99
C ARG A 94 -2.96 7.21 14.96
N LEU A 95 -2.45 6.10 14.46
CA LEU A 95 -1.43 6.08 13.42
C LEU A 95 -1.96 6.69 12.12
N LEU A 96 -3.22 6.40 11.76
CA LEU A 96 -3.91 7.05 10.65
C LEU A 96 -4.00 8.57 10.86
N ASP A 97 -4.41 9.03 12.05
CA ASP A 97 -4.48 10.46 12.40
C ASP A 97 -3.11 11.17 12.42
N GLU A 98 -2.06 10.51 12.91
CA GLU A 98 -0.69 11.03 12.88
C GLU A 98 -0.16 11.12 11.44
N LEU A 99 -0.41 10.10 10.62
CA LEU A 99 -0.13 10.13 9.18
C LEU A 99 -0.97 11.21 8.48
N ILE A 100 -2.23 11.46 8.87
CA ILE A 100 -3.04 12.59 8.38
C ILE A 100 -2.37 13.94 8.74
N ARG A 101 -1.83 14.06 9.95
CA ARG A 101 -1.26 15.31 10.46
C ARG A 101 0.12 15.63 9.86
N PHE A 102 0.89 14.63 9.44
CA PHE A 102 2.23 14.80 8.86
C PHE A 102 2.23 15.35 7.41
N ASP A 103 1.05 15.56 6.82
CA ASP A 103 0.82 15.93 5.42
C ASP A 103 0.40 17.43 5.27
N ARG A 104 0.80 18.26 6.23
CA ARG A 104 0.49 19.70 6.33
C ARG A 104 1.75 20.54 6.51
#